data_AF-A0A9P5AHW6-F1
#
_entry.id   AF-A0A9P5AHW6-F1
#
_cell.length_a   1.000
_cell.length_b   1.000
_cell.length_c   1.000
_cell.angle_alpha   90.00
_cell.angle_beta   90.00
_cell.angle_gamma   90.00
#
_symmetry.space_group_name_H-M   'P 1'
#
loop_
_entity.id
_entity.type
_entity.pdbx_description
1 polymer ?
#
loop_
_entity_poly.entity_id
_entity_poly.type
_entity_poly.pdbx_seq_one_letter_code
_entity_poly.pdbx_strand_id
1 'polypeptide(L)'
;MDEHLPKLALDLESSAESLMALNKTMGLRVNFGHVMIGKRPRGVGDDTTYPAFTKLMNMYSSRGGAAFENRLGDAGKAEQLLQYISRPEAGICKNMQDMRRGCEVVVVADGLQIKTEADYNPQRMQLAMVRATRPELWARWNWTVAAPDMEHDWNIRMDAWDNVDVPHEFKDLAKRVSVIFKPGQGTILPSPQVNTIKLAGLHEQITEIRARSWAIIPFKESNYVLKINITKILKGSCTVGEESITWGVELYAPHWEESVNHARGGRKDWGKGLENIWEEGDDLQSRLGCFVRTILEVQALLDRVHADTASSYRARKSDAVSLRT
;
A
#
# COMPACT_ATOMS: atom_id res chain seq x y z
N MET A 1 -17.95 -13.00 12.41
CA MET A 1 -17.88 -12.17 11.18
C MET A 1 -19.26 -12.03 10.56
N ASP A 2 -20.00 -13.13 10.46
CA ASP A 2 -21.32 -13.21 9.81
C ASP A 2 -22.38 -12.25 10.40
N GLU A 3 -22.33 -11.95 11.70
CA GLU A 3 -23.26 -11.01 12.33
C GLU A 3 -23.02 -9.53 11.95
N HIS A 4 -21.83 -9.17 11.46
CA HIS A 4 -21.46 -7.79 11.14
C HIS A 4 -21.40 -7.51 9.63
N LEU A 5 -21.33 -8.55 8.80
CA LEU A 5 -21.31 -8.43 7.34
C LEU A 5 -22.55 -7.73 6.76
N PRO A 6 -23.80 -8.01 7.20
CA PRO A 6 -24.97 -7.30 6.68
C PRO A 6 -24.91 -5.80 6.93
N LYS A 7 -24.47 -5.39 8.13
CA LYS A 7 -24.32 -3.98 8.48
C LYS A 7 -23.22 -3.32 7.63
N LEU A 8 -22.10 -4.01 7.46
CA LEU A 8 -20.99 -3.53 6.62
C LEU A 8 -21.44 -3.32 5.17
N ALA A 9 -22.22 -4.25 4.62
CA ALA A 9 -22.76 -4.15 3.27
C ALA A 9 -23.67 -2.92 3.08
N LEU A 10 -24.56 -2.67 4.05
CA LEU A 10 -25.43 -1.48 4.04
C LEU A 10 -24.63 -0.18 4.14
N ASP A 11 -23.64 -0.12 5.03
CA ASP A 11 -22.76 1.04 5.19
C ASP A 11 -21.95 1.28 3.89
N LEU A 12 -21.60 0.20 3.17
CA LEU A 12 -20.88 0.24 1.90
C LEU A 12 -21.71 0.90 0.81
N GLU A 13 -22.94 0.42 0.65
CA GLU A 13 -23.87 0.87 -0.36
C GLU A 13 -24.23 2.33 -0.14
N SER A 14 -24.49 2.73 1.11
CA SER A 14 -24.73 4.12 1.47
C SER A 14 -23.54 5.03 1.16
N SER A 15 -22.31 4.55 1.40
CA SER A 15 -21.10 5.33 1.14
C SER A 15 -20.80 5.43 -0.36
N ALA A 16 -21.06 4.35 -1.11
CA ALA A 16 -20.83 4.27 -2.55
C ALA A 16 -21.64 5.31 -3.34
N GLU A 17 -22.89 5.58 -2.95
CA GLU A 17 -23.74 6.58 -3.60
C GLU A 17 -23.06 7.96 -3.68
N SER A 18 -22.49 8.41 -2.56
CA SER A 18 -21.78 9.70 -2.50
C SER A 18 -20.48 9.69 -3.32
N LEU A 19 -19.76 8.56 -3.35
CA LEU A 19 -18.52 8.41 -4.11
C LEU A 19 -18.77 8.36 -5.62
N MET A 20 -19.85 7.72 -6.05
CA MET A 20 -20.24 7.64 -7.45
C MET A 20 -20.61 9.00 -8.05
N ALA A 21 -21.07 9.94 -7.22
CA ALA A 21 -21.36 11.31 -7.61
C ALA A 21 -20.12 12.21 -7.73
N LEU A 22 -18.94 11.76 -7.25
CA LEU A 22 -17.72 12.58 -7.30
C LEU A 22 -17.18 12.69 -8.73
N ASN A 23 -17.01 13.91 -9.23
CA ASN A 23 -16.34 14.17 -10.50
C ASN A 23 -14.81 14.26 -10.34
N LYS A 24 -14.19 13.16 -9.91
CA LYS A 24 -12.74 13.02 -9.71
C LYS A 24 -12.28 11.63 -10.14
N THR A 25 -11.00 11.46 -10.48
CA THR A 25 -10.44 10.11 -10.61
C THR A 25 -10.25 9.53 -9.21
N MET A 26 -10.54 8.24 -9.04
CA MET A 26 -10.44 7.55 -7.76
C MET A 26 -9.66 6.25 -7.90
N GLY A 27 -9.10 5.77 -6.78
CA GLY A 27 -8.41 4.49 -6.70
C GLY A 27 -8.73 3.79 -5.39
N LEU A 28 -9.20 2.55 -5.50
CA LEU A 28 -9.51 1.66 -4.39
C LEU A 28 -8.32 0.74 -4.11
N ARG A 29 -7.99 0.55 -2.83
CA ARG A 29 -6.99 -0.42 -2.37
C ARG A 29 -7.25 -0.84 -0.93
N VAL A 30 -6.74 -2.02 -0.58
CA VAL A 30 -6.54 -2.41 0.81
C VAL A 30 -5.08 -2.21 1.16
N ASN A 31 -4.79 -1.58 2.28
CA ASN A 31 -3.42 -1.49 2.78
C ASN A 31 -3.30 -2.30 4.07
N PHE A 32 -2.14 -2.91 4.28
CA PHE A 32 -1.77 -3.59 5.53
C PHE A 32 -0.76 -2.73 6.28
N GLY A 33 -0.88 -2.68 7.61
CA GLY A 33 -0.15 -1.73 8.42
C GLY A 33 -0.39 -1.91 9.92
N HIS A 34 -0.27 -0.84 10.68
CA HIS A 34 -0.56 -0.84 12.12
C HIS A 34 -1.43 0.36 12.52
N VAL A 35 -2.36 0.11 13.43
CA VAL A 35 -3.14 1.14 14.12
C VAL A 35 -2.31 1.68 15.28
N MET A 36 -1.82 2.90 15.10
CA MET A 36 -1.02 3.63 16.08
C MET A 36 -1.94 4.47 16.97
N ILE A 37 -1.98 4.14 18.26
CA ILE A 37 -2.73 4.92 19.26
C ILE A 37 -1.86 6.07 19.76
N GLY A 38 -2.15 7.29 19.30
CA GLY A 38 -1.36 8.48 19.62
C GLY A 38 -1.72 9.14 20.96
N LYS A 39 -2.91 8.90 21.50
CA LYS A 39 -3.36 9.51 22.78
C LYS A 39 -3.91 8.46 23.75
N ARG A 40 -3.03 7.74 24.45
CA ARG A 40 -3.46 6.84 25.52
C ARG A 40 -3.96 7.62 26.74
N PRO A 41 -5.04 7.18 27.42
CA PRO A 41 -5.41 7.74 28.72
C PRO A 41 -4.27 7.58 29.74
N ARG A 42 -4.05 8.60 30.58
CA ARG A 42 -3.01 8.56 31.62
C ARG A 42 -3.25 7.40 32.59
N GLY A 43 -2.20 6.63 32.90
CA GLY A 43 -2.26 5.53 33.88
C GLY A 43 -2.65 4.16 33.30
N VAL A 44 -2.86 4.04 31.99
CA VAL A 44 -3.00 2.75 31.30
C VAL A 44 -1.59 2.23 30.97
N GLY A 45 -1.27 1.01 31.41
CA GLY A 45 -0.01 0.34 31.08
C GLY A 45 0.10 0.01 29.59
N ASP A 46 1.18 -0.69 29.19
CA ASP A 46 1.36 -1.09 27.80
C ASP A 46 0.39 -2.19 27.36
N ASP A 47 -0.06 -3.02 28.30
CA ASP A 47 -1.06 -4.05 28.07
C ASP A 47 -2.47 -3.56 28.37
N THR A 48 -3.43 -3.95 27.53
CA THR A 48 -4.85 -3.65 27.72
C THR A 48 -5.69 -4.89 27.47
N THR A 49 -6.83 -4.98 28.13
CA THR A 49 -7.79 -6.07 27.88
C THR A 49 -8.56 -5.81 26.59
N TYR A 50 -9.03 -6.87 25.92
CA TYR A 50 -9.82 -6.73 24.70
C TYR A 50 -11.06 -5.81 24.88
N PRO A 51 -11.88 -5.92 25.94
CA PRO A 51 -13.00 -5.00 26.13
C PRO A 51 -12.59 -3.54 26.31
N ALA A 52 -11.47 -3.29 27.00
CA ALA A 52 -10.94 -1.94 27.16
C ALA A 52 -10.41 -1.38 25.82
N PHE A 53 -9.77 -2.22 25.01
CA PHE A 53 -9.36 -1.88 23.65
C PHE A 53 -10.56 -1.52 22.76
N THR A 54 -11.61 -2.35 22.74
CA THR A 54 -12.84 -2.06 21.96
C THR A 54 -13.45 -0.73 22.38
N LYS A 55 -13.50 -0.44 23.69
CA LYS A 55 -14.00 0.84 24.21
C LYS A 55 -13.14 2.03 23.75
N LEU A 56 -11.81 1.88 23.72
CA LEU A 56 -10.89 2.90 23.22
C LEU A 56 -11.11 3.16 21.72
N MET A 57 -11.19 2.11 20.91
CA MET A 57 -11.40 2.23 19.47
C MET A 57 -12.74 2.89 19.11
N ASN A 58 -13.80 2.56 19.85
CA ASN A 58 -15.11 3.22 19.70
C ASN A 58 -15.07 4.72 20.04
N MET A 59 -14.19 5.15 20.94
CA MET A 59 -14.00 6.58 21.20
C MET A 59 -13.18 7.26 20.10
N TYR A 60 -12.12 6.61 19.61
CA TYR A 60 -11.24 7.21 18.59
C TYR A 60 -11.90 7.35 17.23
N SER A 61 -12.88 6.52 16.88
CA SER A 61 -13.65 6.67 15.63
C SER A 61 -14.39 8.00 15.54
N SER A 62 -14.80 8.59 16.68
CA SER A 62 -15.55 9.85 16.73
C SER A 62 -14.70 11.05 17.13
N ARG A 63 -13.68 10.86 17.98
CA ARG A 63 -12.87 11.95 18.56
C ARG A 63 -11.47 12.07 17.97
N GLY A 64 -11.08 11.14 17.09
CA GLY A 64 -9.70 10.93 16.71
C GLY A 64 -8.84 10.39 17.87
N GLY A 65 -7.58 10.09 17.61
CA GLY A 65 -6.65 9.56 18.62
C GLY A 65 -5.94 8.27 18.23
N ALA A 66 -6.35 7.66 17.12
CA ALA A 66 -5.63 6.61 16.43
C ALA A 66 -5.35 7.02 14.97
N ALA A 67 -4.23 6.55 14.43
CA ALA A 67 -3.85 6.73 13.04
C ALA A 67 -3.44 5.37 12.46
N PHE A 68 -3.66 5.16 11.17
CA PHE A 68 -3.23 3.96 10.49
C PHE A 68 -1.93 4.23 9.72
N GLU A 69 -0.89 3.47 10.02
CA GLU A 69 0.42 3.56 9.38
C GLU A 69 0.65 2.34 8.47
N ASN A 70 0.72 2.58 7.16
CA ASN A 70 0.97 1.54 6.15
C ASN A 70 2.36 1.64 5.52
N ARG A 71 3.20 2.55 6.02
CA ARG A 71 4.61 2.68 5.64
C ARG A 71 5.45 2.08 6.76
N LEU A 72 5.65 0.79 6.65
CA LEU A 72 6.33 -0.01 7.65
C LEU A 72 7.83 0.25 7.61
N GLY A 73 8.47 0.24 8.77
CA GLY A 73 9.93 0.28 8.89
C GLY A 73 10.59 -1.03 8.45
N ASP A 74 11.91 -0.99 8.25
CA ASP A 74 12.74 -2.12 7.84
C ASP A 74 12.39 -2.73 6.48
N ALA A 75 12.97 -2.17 5.41
CA ALA A 75 12.78 -2.66 4.05
C ALA A 75 13.26 -4.11 3.82
N GLY A 76 14.05 -4.69 4.72
CA GLY A 76 14.45 -6.10 4.66
C GLY A 76 13.26 -7.06 4.77
N LYS A 77 12.18 -6.65 5.45
CA LYS A 77 10.96 -7.46 5.57
C LYS A 77 10.23 -7.64 4.23
N ALA A 78 10.26 -6.64 3.35
CA ALA A 78 9.68 -6.76 2.01
C ALA A 78 10.37 -7.86 1.19
N GLU A 79 11.69 -7.95 1.28
CA GLU A 79 12.48 -8.98 0.59
C GLU A 79 12.20 -10.37 1.19
N GLN A 80 12.10 -10.49 2.52
CA GLN A 80 11.74 -11.75 3.17
C GLN A 80 10.36 -12.26 2.75
N LEU A 81 9.38 -11.35 2.68
CA LEU A 81 8.03 -11.67 2.19
C LEU A 81 8.06 -12.14 0.73
N LEU A 82 8.80 -11.43 -0.13
CA LEU A 82 8.96 -11.82 -1.53
C LEU A 82 9.59 -13.20 -1.65
N GLN A 83 10.70 -13.46 -0.93
CA GLN A 83 11.37 -14.75 -0.93
C GLN A 83 10.46 -15.89 -0.43
N TYR A 84 9.58 -15.62 0.54
CA TYR A 84 8.60 -16.59 0.99
C TYR A 84 7.54 -16.86 -0.09
N ILE A 85 6.96 -15.81 -0.68
CA ILE A 85 5.93 -15.92 -1.73
C ILE A 85 6.46 -16.64 -2.98
N SER A 86 7.75 -16.50 -3.28
CA SER A 86 8.42 -17.17 -4.39
C SER A 86 8.58 -18.68 -4.23
N ARG A 87 8.38 -19.22 -3.02
CA ARG A 87 8.50 -20.65 -2.75
C ARG A 87 7.25 -21.39 -3.25
N PRO A 88 7.38 -22.47 -4.03
CA PRO A 88 6.23 -23.27 -4.46
C PRO A 88 5.34 -23.74 -3.30
N GLU A 89 5.94 -24.04 -2.14
CA GLU A 89 5.25 -24.52 -0.95
C GLU A 89 4.34 -23.47 -0.31
N ALA A 90 4.59 -22.17 -0.57
CA ALA A 90 3.71 -21.10 -0.11
C ALA A 90 2.36 -21.10 -0.84
N GLY A 91 2.30 -21.68 -2.05
CA GLY A 91 1.07 -21.77 -2.84
C GLY A 91 0.47 -20.42 -3.24
N ILE A 92 1.25 -19.34 -3.21
CA ILE A 92 0.79 -17.97 -3.53
C ILE A 92 1.10 -17.63 -4.99
N CYS A 93 2.37 -17.77 -5.40
CA CYS A 93 2.84 -17.47 -6.74
C CYS A 93 3.35 -18.75 -7.39
N LYS A 94 2.86 -19.08 -8.59
CA LYS A 94 3.26 -20.29 -9.33
C LYS A 94 4.69 -20.17 -9.87
N ASN A 95 5.06 -18.99 -10.37
CA ASN A 95 6.39 -18.73 -10.90
C ASN A 95 6.81 -17.26 -10.69
N MET A 96 8.10 -17.03 -10.41
CA MET A 96 8.70 -15.69 -10.39
C MET A 96 8.52 -14.89 -11.68
N GLN A 97 8.26 -15.56 -12.81
CA GLN A 97 7.95 -14.91 -14.09
C GLN A 97 6.57 -14.24 -14.10
N ASP A 98 5.64 -14.69 -13.25
CA ASP A 98 4.29 -14.11 -13.12
C ASP A 98 4.31 -12.80 -12.32
N MET A 99 5.41 -12.54 -11.61
CA MET A 99 5.62 -11.32 -10.85
C MET A 99 6.03 -10.17 -11.76
N ARG A 100 5.14 -9.19 -11.89
CA ARG A 100 5.48 -7.91 -12.52
C ARG A 100 6.26 -7.07 -11.54
N ARG A 101 7.34 -6.44 -12.01
CA ARG A 101 8.18 -5.55 -11.20
C ARG A 101 8.36 -4.26 -11.93
N GLY A 102 8.66 -3.20 -11.19
CA GLY A 102 9.01 -1.92 -11.78
C GLY A 102 9.38 -0.89 -10.73
N CYS A 103 9.46 0.35 -11.19
CA CYS A 103 9.73 1.48 -10.33
C CYS A 103 8.88 2.68 -10.69
N GLU A 104 8.69 3.56 -9.71
CA GLU A 104 7.97 4.80 -9.82
C GLU A 104 8.80 5.89 -9.13
N VAL A 105 8.87 7.07 -9.74
CA VAL A 105 9.34 8.29 -9.09
C VAL A 105 8.19 9.28 -9.04
N VAL A 106 7.93 9.80 -7.85
CA VAL A 106 6.95 10.86 -7.60
C VAL A 106 7.67 12.09 -7.05
N VAL A 107 7.62 13.19 -7.79
CA VAL A 107 8.08 14.51 -7.34
C VAL A 107 6.87 15.28 -6.82
N VAL A 108 6.96 15.79 -5.60
CA VAL A 108 5.92 16.61 -4.97
C VAL A 108 6.34 18.08 -5.02
N ALA A 109 5.59 18.88 -5.78
CA ALA A 109 5.84 20.31 -5.96
C ALA A 109 4.50 21.05 -6.03
N ASP A 110 4.37 22.18 -5.31
CA ASP A 110 3.18 23.05 -5.30
C ASP A 110 1.83 22.31 -5.13
N GLY A 111 1.81 21.31 -4.25
CA GLY A 111 0.62 20.49 -3.98
C GLY A 111 0.26 19.48 -5.10
N LEU A 112 1.10 19.37 -6.13
CA LEU A 112 0.99 18.36 -7.20
C LEU A 112 1.87 17.16 -6.90
N GLN A 113 1.46 16.00 -7.42
CA GLN A 113 2.29 14.81 -7.55
C GLN A 113 2.58 14.55 -9.02
N ILE A 114 3.84 14.75 -9.43
CA ILE A 114 4.33 14.47 -10.77
C ILE A 114 4.98 13.10 -10.78
N LYS A 115 4.39 12.16 -11.49
CA LYS A 115 4.74 10.73 -11.49
C LYS A 115 5.35 10.32 -12.82
N THR A 116 6.31 9.43 -12.76
CA THR A 116 6.88 8.71 -13.90
C THR A 116 7.29 7.31 -13.46
N GLU A 117 7.15 6.33 -14.34
CA GLU A 117 7.31 4.92 -14.01
C GLU A 117 8.12 4.18 -15.06
N ALA A 118 8.68 3.04 -14.69
CA ALA A 118 9.33 2.10 -15.58
C ALA A 118 9.01 0.66 -15.16
N ASP A 119 8.77 -0.21 -16.13
CA ASP A 119 8.79 -1.65 -15.86
C ASP A 119 10.21 -2.13 -15.60
N TYR A 120 10.34 -3.20 -14.81
CA TYR A 120 11.62 -3.71 -14.40
C TYR A 120 12.38 -4.31 -15.58
N ASN A 121 13.48 -3.68 -15.97
CA ASN A 121 14.46 -4.21 -16.91
C ASN A 121 15.86 -4.23 -16.25
N PRO A 122 16.48 -5.42 -16.06
CA PRO A 122 17.80 -5.54 -15.44
C PRO A 122 18.93 -4.80 -16.18
N GLN A 123 18.77 -4.62 -17.50
CA GLN A 123 19.80 -4.05 -18.38
C GLN A 123 19.69 -2.53 -18.45
N ARG A 124 18.46 -1.99 -18.46
CA ARG A 124 18.23 -0.54 -18.52
C ARG A 124 16.81 -0.19 -18.09
N MET A 125 16.68 0.43 -16.92
CA MET A 125 15.43 1.10 -16.53
C MET A 125 15.27 2.39 -17.34
N GLN A 126 14.15 2.51 -18.05
CA GLN A 126 13.78 3.73 -18.75
C GLN A 126 12.46 4.22 -18.20
N LEU A 127 12.53 5.26 -17.36
CA LEU A 127 11.34 6.01 -16.95
C LEU A 127 10.64 6.52 -18.20
N ALA A 128 9.33 6.34 -18.23
CA ALA A 128 8.46 6.77 -19.30
C ALA A 128 7.29 7.55 -18.70
N MET A 129 6.58 8.27 -19.59
CA MET A 129 5.28 8.88 -19.35
C MET A 129 5.20 9.71 -18.06
N VAL A 130 5.29 11.03 -18.19
CA VAL A 130 5.11 11.93 -17.06
C VAL A 130 3.63 12.28 -16.92
N ARG A 131 3.08 12.09 -15.72
CA ARG A 131 1.69 12.45 -15.38
C ARG A 131 1.69 13.37 -14.16
N ALA A 132 0.81 14.35 -14.13
CA ALA A 132 0.63 15.20 -12.96
C ALA A 132 -0.78 15.00 -12.38
N THR A 133 -0.84 14.89 -11.06
CA THR A 133 -2.10 14.71 -10.33
C THR A 133 -2.16 15.67 -9.16
N ARG A 134 -3.35 16.14 -8.84
CA ARG A 134 -3.64 16.89 -7.62
C ARG A 134 -4.42 15.98 -6.67
N PRO A 135 -3.75 15.31 -5.71
CA PRO A 135 -4.43 14.43 -4.77
C PRO A 135 -5.27 15.25 -3.79
N GLU A 136 -6.38 14.68 -3.33
CA GLU A 136 -7.04 15.20 -2.15
C GLU A 136 -6.23 14.93 -0.89
N LEU A 137 -6.35 15.83 0.09
CA LEU A 137 -5.64 15.70 1.36
C LEU A 137 -6.11 14.48 2.17
N TRP A 138 -7.40 14.15 2.06
CA TRP A 138 -8.04 13.09 2.83
C TRP A 138 -8.66 12.06 1.89
N ALA A 139 -8.52 10.78 2.25
CA ALA A 139 -9.22 9.71 1.55
C ALA A 139 -10.73 9.88 1.73
N ARG A 140 -11.48 9.69 0.64
CA ARG A 140 -12.94 9.79 0.64
C ARG A 140 -13.62 8.63 1.35
N TRP A 141 -12.90 7.52 1.41
CA TRP A 141 -13.28 6.34 2.16
C TRP A 141 -12.04 5.76 2.81
N ASN A 142 -12.08 5.56 4.12
CA ASN A 142 -10.98 5.01 4.90
C ASN A 142 -11.55 4.19 6.07
N TRP A 143 -11.82 2.90 5.83
CA TRP A 143 -12.28 1.98 6.87
C TRP A 143 -11.11 1.18 7.39
N THR A 144 -10.77 1.37 8.66
CA THR A 144 -9.68 0.67 9.32
C THR A 144 -10.23 -0.41 10.24
N VAL A 145 -9.66 -1.60 10.15
CA VAL A 145 -9.93 -2.72 11.06
C VAL A 145 -8.67 -2.97 11.86
N ALA A 146 -8.81 -2.86 13.18
CA ALA A 146 -7.78 -3.24 14.13
C ALA A 146 -7.97 -4.71 14.52
N ALA A 147 -6.91 -5.51 14.43
CA ALA A 147 -6.89 -6.93 14.73
C ALA A 147 -5.86 -7.18 15.85
N PRO A 148 -6.24 -7.02 17.13
CA PRO A 148 -5.30 -7.05 18.24
C PRO A 148 -4.60 -8.41 18.44
N ASP A 149 -5.14 -9.49 17.87
CA ASP A 149 -4.57 -10.84 17.93
C ASP A 149 -3.67 -11.16 16.73
N MET A 150 -3.46 -10.20 15.81
CA MET A 150 -2.67 -10.33 14.59
C MET A 150 -1.53 -9.29 14.60
N GLU A 151 -0.47 -9.55 13.85
CA GLU A 151 0.67 -8.61 13.77
C GLU A 151 0.31 -7.36 12.95
N HIS A 152 -0.50 -7.52 11.91
CA HIS A 152 -0.86 -6.45 10.99
C HIS A 152 -2.35 -6.12 11.09
N ASP A 153 -2.66 -4.84 11.08
CA ASP A 153 -4.00 -4.30 10.85
C ASP A 153 -4.21 -4.02 9.35
N TRP A 154 -5.43 -3.68 8.95
CA TRP A 154 -5.69 -3.32 7.56
C TRP A 154 -6.70 -2.19 7.42
N ASN A 155 -6.68 -1.52 6.26
CA ASN A 155 -7.73 -0.57 5.90
C ASN A 155 -8.16 -0.71 4.43
N ILE A 156 -9.44 -0.49 4.17
CA ILE A 156 -9.97 -0.23 2.83
C ILE A 156 -9.90 1.28 2.62
N ARG A 157 -9.26 1.70 1.52
CA ARG A 157 -9.01 3.11 1.23
C ARG A 157 -9.37 3.46 -0.20
N MET A 158 -10.18 4.51 -0.36
CA MET A 158 -10.47 5.18 -1.63
C MET A 158 -9.83 6.56 -1.60
N ASP A 159 -8.80 6.75 -2.42
CA ASP A 159 -8.21 8.07 -2.65
C ASP A 159 -8.80 8.69 -3.92
N ALA A 160 -8.88 10.02 -3.95
CA ALA A 160 -9.37 10.79 -5.09
C ALA A 160 -8.35 11.84 -5.51
N TRP A 161 -8.30 12.14 -6.80
CA TRP A 161 -7.40 13.16 -7.36
C TRP A 161 -7.96 13.75 -8.66
N ASP A 162 -7.47 14.93 -9.00
CA ASP A 162 -7.64 15.52 -10.32
C ASP A 162 -6.44 15.16 -11.21
N ASN A 163 -6.69 14.81 -12.46
CA ASN A 163 -5.64 14.79 -13.48
C ASN A 163 -5.44 16.23 -13.95
N VAL A 164 -4.19 16.68 -13.96
CA VAL A 164 -3.83 18.04 -14.38
C VAL A 164 -2.70 17.99 -15.39
N ASP A 165 -2.55 19.06 -16.16
CA ASP A 165 -1.44 19.18 -17.09
C ASP A 165 -0.09 19.18 -16.35
N VAL A 166 0.90 18.52 -16.95
CA VAL A 166 2.25 18.50 -16.42
C VAL A 166 2.88 19.89 -16.55
N PRO A 167 3.32 20.53 -15.45
CA PRO A 167 3.98 21.82 -15.52
C PRO A 167 5.23 21.76 -16.42
N HIS A 168 5.52 22.87 -17.11
CA HIS A 168 6.50 22.90 -18.20
C HIS A 168 7.90 22.42 -17.76
N GLU A 169 8.31 22.84 -16.58
CA GLU A 169 9.57 22.51 -15.91
C GLU A 169 9.75 21.01 -15.65
N PHE A 170 8.65 20.24 -15.55
CA PHE A 170 8.65 18.79 -15.29
C PHE A 170 8.37 17.93 -16.53
N LYS A 171 8.11 18.51 -17.71
CA LYS A 171 7.80 17.73 -18.93
C LYS A 171 8.86 16.69 -19.30
N ASP A 172 10.13 17.01 -19.03
CA ASP A 172 11.27 16.11 -19.26
C ASP A 172 11.71 15.33 -18.01
N LEU A 173 10.86 15.20 -16.98
CA LEU A 173 11.21 14.56 -15.71
C LEU A 173 11.82 13.15 -15.92
N ALA A 174 11.22 12.35 -16.79
CA ALA A 174 11.69 11.01 -17.14
C ALA A 174 13.13 10.95 -17.69
N LYS A 175 13.63 12.06 -18.29
CA LYS A 175 15.02 12.18 -18.78
C LYS A 175 15.97 12.79 -17.74
N ARG A 176 15.43 13.55 -16.79
CA ARG A 176 16.19 14.25 -15.75
C ARG A 176 16.45 13.36 -14.54
N VAL A 177 15.58 12.39 -14.28
CA VAL A 177 15.74 11.44 -13.19
C VAL A 177 16.24 10.10 -13.73
N SER A 178 17.19 9.50 -13.02
CA SER A 178 17.54 8.09 -13.22
C SER A 178 17.36 7.33 -11.91
N VAL A 179 16.77 6.13 -12.03
CA VAL A 179 16.67 5.16 -10.94
C VAL A 179 17.71 4.08 -11.19
N ILE A 180 18.59 3.88 -10.22
CA ILE A 180 19.64 2.87 -10.26
C ILE A 180 19.25 1.76 -9.30
N PHE A 181 19.23 0.53 -9.81
CA PHE A 181 19.12 -0.66 -9.00
C PHE A 181 20.49 -1.31 -8.87
N LYS A 182 20.93 -1.51 -7.63
CA LYS A 182 22.10 -2.29 -7.29
C LYS A 182 21.62 -3.56 -6.60
N PRO A 183 21.14 -4.57 -7.34
CA PRO A 183 20.68 -5.80 -6.71
C PRO A 183 21.86 -6.48 -6.01
N GLY A 184 21.67 -6.84 -4.74
CA GLY A 184 22.54 -7.81 -4.09
C GLY A 184 22.26 -9.21 -4.66
N GLN A 185 23.15 -10.16 -4.38
CA GLN A 185 22.91 -11.55 -4.75
C GLN A 185 21.62 -12.05 -4.06
N GLY A 186 20.66 -12.54 -4.85
CA GLY A 186 19.38 -13.03 -4.36
C GLY A 186 18.34 -11.97 -3.99
N THR A 187 18.57 -10.68 -4.28
CA THR A 187 17.56 -9.61 -4.05
C THR A 187 16.51 -9.60 -5.17
N ILE A 188 15.25 -9.79 -4.80
CA ILE A 188 14.09 -9.75 -5.71
C ILE A 188 13.68 -8.32 -5.99
N LEU A 189 13.58 -7.48 -4.96
CA LEU A 189 13.12 -6.10 -5.08
C LEU A 189 14.14 -5.12 -4.46
N PRO A 190 15.12 -4.64 -5.23
CA PRO A 190 16.14 -3.73 -4.70
C PRO A 190 15.54 -2.37 -4.31
N SER A 191 16.09 -1.76 -3.24
CA SER A 191 15.75 -0.39 -2.85
C SER A 191 16.15 0.59 -3.96
N PRO A 192 15.28 1.54 -4.35
CA PRO A 192 15.55 2.44 -5.46
C PRO A 192 16.56 3.52 -5.05
N GLN A 193 17.64 3.67 -5.83
CA GLN A 193 18.54 4.83 -5.72
C GLN A 193 18.20 5.84 -6.81
N VAL A 194 17.92 7.08 -6.43
CA VAL A 194 17.54 8.13 -7.39
C VAL A 194 18.63 9.16 -7.49
N ASN A 195 19.04 9.46 -8.73
CA ASN A 195 19.90 10.60 -9.02
C ASN A 195 19.04 11.81 -9.40
N THR A 196 19.10 12.85 -8.57
CA THR A 196 18.31 14.08 -8.68
C THR A 196 19.16 15.30 -9.06
N ILE A 197 20.43 15.12 -9.44
CA ILE A 197 21.35 16.23 -9.75
C ILE A 197 20.76 17.17 -10.82
N LYS A 198 20.10 16.61 -11.84
CA LYS A 198 19.46 17.38 -12.91
C LYS A 198 18.16 18.10 -12.49
N LEU A 199 17.74 17.95 -11.24
CA LEU A 199 16.62 18.68 -10.64
C LEU A 199 17.09 19.81 -9.70
N ALA A 200 18.39 20.06 -9.59
CA ALA A 200 18.92 21.09 -8.69
C ALA A 200 18.35 22.50 -8.94
N GLY A 201 18.05 22.84 -10.21
CA GLY A 201 17.41 24.11 -10.58
C GLY A 201 15.95 24.27 -10.12
N LEU A 202 15.32 23.21 -9.60
CA LEU A 202 13.93 23.20 -9.14
C LEU A 202 13.81 22.96 -7.62
N HIS A 203 14.92 23.01 -6.89
CA HIS A 203 14.97 22.60 -5.48
C HIS A 203 14.06 23.42 -4.56
N GLU A 204 13.77 24.67 -4.89
CA GLU A 204 12.88 25.54 -4.10
C GLU A 204 11.40 25.16 -4.27
N GLN A 205 11.04 24.54 -5.40
CA GLN A 205 9.66 24.13 -5.71
C GLN A 205 9.37 22.70 -5.21
N ILE A 206 10.41 21.86 -5.18
CA ILE A 206 10.29 20.46 -4.80
C ILE A 206 10.33 20.33 -3.28
N THR A 207 9.24 19.82 -2.73
CA THR A 207 9.11 19.58 -1.28
C THR A 207 9.51 18.16 -0.89
N GLU A 208 9.27 17.19 -1.78
CA GLU A 208 9.53 15.78 -1.54
C GLU A 208 9.77 15.02 -2.84
N ILE A 209 10.69 14.07 -2.83
CA ILE A 209 10.87 13.08 -3.90
C ILE A 209 10.67 11.69 -3.29
N ARG A 210 9.75 10.92 -3.87
CA ARG A 210 9.49 9.52 -3.50
C ARG A 210 9.94 8.62 -4.63
N ALA A 211 10.79 7.67 -4.31
CA ALA A 211 11.23 6.63 -5.22
C ALA A 211 10.70 5.30 -4.72
N ARG A 212 9.97 4.58 -5.56
CA ARG A 212 9.34 3.31 -5.20
C ARG A 212 9.82 2.21 -6.14
N SER A 213 10.29 1.11 -5.56
CA SER A 213 10.32 -0.18 -6.24
C SER A 213 9.06 -0.93 -5.89
N TRP A 214 8.46 -1.62 -6.85
CA TRP A 214 7.28 -2.42 -6.60
C TRP A 214 7.35 -3.79 -7.28
N ALA A 215 6.67 -4.75 -6.67
CA ALA A 215 6.36 -6.07 -7.21
C ALA A 215 4.84 -6.29 -7.10
N ILE A 216 4.21 -6.71 -8.19
CA ILE A 216 2.80 -7.07 -8.28
C ILE A 216 2.72 -8.57 -8.54
N ILE A 217 1.96 -9.26 -7.69
CA ILE A 217 1.92 -10.72 -7.62
C ILE A 217 0.46 -11.17 -7.60
N PRO A 218 0.02 -12.06 -8.51
CA PRO A 218 -1.27 -12.73 -8.39
C PRO A 218 -1.43 -13.40 -7.03
N PHE A 219 -2.56 -13.19 -6.36
CA PHE A 219 -2.81 -13.81 -5.07
C PHE A 219 -3.61 -15.11 -5.25
N LYS A 220 -2.89 -16.24 -5.30
CA LYS A 220 -3.48 -17.57 -5.51
C LYS A 220 -4.34 -17.58 -6.79
N GLU A 221 -5.49 -18.24 -6.75
CA GLU A 221 -6.50 -18.27 -7.82
C GLU A 221 -7.59 -17.19 -7.65
N SER A 222 -7.34 -16.16 -6.83
CA SER A 222 -8.31 -15.08 -6.61
C SER A 222 -8.22 -14.00 -7.69
N ASN A 223 -9.24 -13.13 -7.78
CA ASN A 223 -9.21 -11.96 -8.67
C ASN A 223 -8.33 -10.80 -8.17
N TYR A 224 -7.56 -11.02 -7.10
CA TYR A 224 -6.76 -9.99 -6.45
C TYR A 224 -5.27 -10.20 -6.66
N VAL A 225 -4.54 -9.09 -6.57
CA VAL A 225 -3.08 -9.06 -6.64
C VAL A 225 -2.51 -8.37 -5.40
N LEU A 226 -1.37 -8.88 -4.93
CA LEU A 226 -0.56 -8.24 -3.90
C LEU A 226 0.47 -7.32 -4.54
N LYS A 227 0.52 -6.09 -4.05
CA LYS A 227 1.57 -5.11 -4.36
C LYS A 227 2.47 -4.92 -3.16
N ILE A 228 3.70 -5.37 -3.29
CA ILE A 228 4.75 -5.14 -2.29
C ILE A 228 5.63 -4.01 -2.82
N ASN A 229 5.90 -3.01 -1.98
CA ASN A 229 6.71 -1.88 -2.38
C ASN A 229 7.77 -1.52 -1.35
N ILE A 230 8.91 -1.03 -1.84
CA ILE A 230 9.95 -0.37 -1.04
C ILE A 230 10.00 1.08 -1.52
N THR A 231 9.74 2.01 -0.60
CA THR A 231 9.70 3.44 -0.89
C THR A 231 10.84 4.15 -0.16
N LYS A 232 11.74 4.77 -0.92
CA LYS A 232 12.71 5.75 -0.43
C LYS A 232 12.11 7.14 -0.56
N ILE A 233 12.15 7.92 0.52
CA ILE A 233 11.63 9.29 0.59
C ILE A 233 12.80 10.22 0.86
N LEU A 234 12.89 11.27 0.05
CA LEU A 234 13.81 12.39 0.21
C LEU A 234 12.97 13.64 0.48
N LYS A 235 13.06 14.20 1.70
CA LYS A 235 12.33 15.43 2.07
C LYS A 235 13.24 16.65 2.00
N GLY A 236 12.73 17.79 1.54
CA GLY A 236 13.49 19.04 1.46
C GLY A 236 14.27 19.19 0.15
N SER A 237 15.14 20.21 0.09
CA SER A 237 15.94 20.48 -1.12
C SER A 237 16.79 19.26 -1.48
N CYS A 238 16.92 18.98 -2.78
CA CYS A 238 17.50 17.76 -3.39
C CYS A 238 18.93 17.34 -2.93
N THR A 239 19.51 18.02 -1.94
CA THR A 239 20.90 17.89 -1.48
C THR A 239 21.09 17.83 0.05
N VAL A 240 20.11 18.22 0.88
CA VAL A 240 20.28 18.34 2.37
C VAL A 240 19.13 17.68 3.16
N GLY A 241 18.39 16.77 2.50
CA GLY A 241 17.16 16.21 3.04
C GLY A 241 17.30 15.05 4.02
N GLU A 242 16.28 14.86 4.87
CA GLU A 242 16.10 13.62 5.63
C GLU A 242 15.72 12.49 4.67
N GLU A 243 16.47 11.39 4.74
CA GLU A 243 16.18 10.18 3.97
C GLU A 243 15.50 9.15 4.86
N SER A 244 14.37 8.60 4.40
CA SER A 244 13.72 7.46 5.05
C SER A 244 13.43 6.37 4.03
N ILE A 245 13.61 5.12 4.43
CA ILE A 245 13.26 3.96 3.62
C ILE A 245 12.17 3.19 4.36
N THR A 246 11.06 2.96 3.67
CA THR A 246 9.89 2.25 4.19
C THR A 246 9.49 1.16 3.21
N TRP A 247 8.67 0.23 3.66
CA TRP A 247 8.01 -0.71 2.78
C TRP A 247 6.52 -0.77 3.07
N GLY A 248 5.75 -1.40 2.19
CA GLY A 248 4.32 -1.56 2.38
C GLY A 248 3.76 -2.68 1.51
N VAL A 249 2.58 -3.15 1.92
CA VAL A 249 1.82 -4.18 1.23
C VAL A 249 0.42 -3.65 0.98
N GLU A 250 -0.02 -3.77 -0.27
CA GLU A 250 -1.36 -3.41 -0.71
C GLU A 250 -1.99 -4.63 -1.39
N LEU A 251 -3.29 -4.84 -1.19
CA LEU A 251 -4.10 -5.76 -1.96
C LEU A 251 -5.04 -4.93 -2.83
N TYR A 252 -5.09 -5.23 -4.13
CA TYR A 252 -6.01 -4.57 -5.05
C TYR A 252 -6.47 -5.51 -6.15
N ALA A 253 -7.59 -5.19 -6.79
CA ALA A 253 -8.06 -5.91 -7.96
C ALA A 253 -7.70 -5.14 -9.24
N PRO A 254 -7.15 -5.78 -10.29
CA PRO A 254 -6.75 -5.09 -11.52
C PRO A 254 -7.87 -4.30 -12.21
N HIS A 255 -9.12 -4.77 -12.14
CA HIS A 255 -10.27 -4.13 -12.77
C HIS A 255 -10.78 -2.89 -12.01
N TRP A 256 -10.33 -2.65 -10.77
CA TRP A 256 -10.83 -1.53 -9.98
C TRP A 256 -10.52 -0.16 -10.58
N GLU A 257 -9.37 0.02 -11.22
CA GLU A 257 -9.02 1.32 -11.81
C GLU A 257 -10.04 1.77 -12.85
N GLU A 258 -10.50 0.85 -13.69
CA GLU A 258 -11.56 1.10 -14.66
C GLU A 258 -12.92 1.17 -13.97
N SER A 259 -13.28 0.18 -13.16
CA SER A 259 -14.61 0.03 -12.59
C SER A 259 -15.02 1.19 -11.67
N VAL A 260 -14.09 1.68 -10.82
CA VAL A 260 -14.41 2.80 -9.91
C VAL A 260 -14.57 4.13 -10.64
N ASN A 261 -14.04 4.24 -11.87
CA ASN A 261 -14.04 5.46 -12.67
C ASN A 261 -14.97 5.37 -13.89
N HIS A 262 -15.52 4.19 -14.19
CA HIS A 262 -16.47 4.00 -15.27
C HIS A 262 -17.70 4.88 -15.05
N ALA A 263 -18.02 5.71 -16.05
CA ALA A 263 -19.09 6.69 -15.97
C ALA A 263 -20.11 6.51 -17.09
N ARG A 264 -21.39 6.51 -16.72
CA ARG A 264 -22.52 6.42 -17.62
C ARG A 264 -23.50 7.55 -17.30
N GLY A 265 -23.75 8.42 -18.28
CA GLY A 265 -24.64 9.58 -18.08
C GLY A 265 -24.09 10.65 -17.12
N GLY A 266 -22.77 10.82 -17.06
CA GLY A 266 -22.12 11.84 -16.24
C GLY A 266 -21.95 11.49 -14.76
N ARG A 267 -22.38 10.30 -14.35
CA ARG A 267 -22.18 9.73 -13.01
C ARG A 267 -21.42 8.42 -13.12
N LYS A 268 -20.62 8.08 -12.11
CA LYS A 268 -19.98 6.77 -12.06
C LYS A 268 -21.02 5.68 -11.86
N ASP A 269 -20.84 4.56 -12.55
CA ASP A 269 -21.72 3.41 -12.51
C ASP A 269 -20.92 2.18 -12.05
N TRP A 270 -21.09 1.83 -10.78
CA TRP A 270 -20.44 0.68 -10.16
C TRP A 270 -21.27 -0.61 -10.26
N GLY A 271 -22.34 -0.58 -11.06
CA GLY A 271 -23.25 -1.70 -11.25
C GLY A 271 -24.23 -1.87 -10.08
N LYS A 272 -25.25 -2.72 -10.29
CA LYS A 272 -26.32 -2.90 -9.31
C LYS A 272 -25.77 -3.61 -8.07
N GLY A 273 -26.01 -3.04 -6.89
CA GLY A 273 -25.47 -3.58 -5.64
C GLY A 273 -23.93 -3.65 -5.63
N LEU A 274 -23.25 -2.78 -6.39
CA LEU A 274 -21.78 -2.65 -6.46
C LEU A 274 -21.06 -3.84 -7.13
N GLU A 275 -21.73 -4.50 -8.06
CA GLU A 275 -21.25 -5.72 -8.72
C GLU A 275 -20.00 -5.56 -9.58
N ASN A 276 -19.72 -4.36 -10.09
CA ASN A 276 -18.51 -4.11 -10.86
C ASN A 276 -17.28 -3.90 -9.96
N ILE A 277 -17.48 -3.68 -8.65
CA ILE A 277 -16.37 -3.53 -7.68
C ILE A 277 -16.04 -4.87 -7.04
N TRP A 278 -17.07 -5.61 -6.65
CA TRP A 278 -16.94 -6.93 -6.02
C TRP A 278 -17.64 -7.96 -6.90
N GLU A 279 -16.87 -8.89 -7.48
CA GLU A 279 -17.37 -9.79 -8.54
C GLU A 279 -17.74 -11.20 -8.02
N GLU A 280 -17.17 -11.64 -6.89
CA GLU A 280 -17.24 -13.04 -6.44
C GLU A 280 -18.41 -13.34 -5.50
N GLY A 281 -19.58 -13.72 -6.02
CA GLY A 281 -20.75 -14.14 -5.23
C GLY A 281 -22.07 -13.60 -5.79
N ASP A 282 -23.19 -14.07 -5.24
CA ASP A 282 -24.51 -13.79 -5.81
C ASP A 282 -25.12 -12.45 -5.36
N ASP A 283 -24.75 -11.97 -4.18
CA ASP A 283 -25.20 -10.69 -3.61
C ASP A 283 -24.05 -9.91 -2.96
N LEU A 284 -24.29 -8.64 -2.61
CA LEU A 284 -23.26 -7.78 -2.02
C LEU A 284 -22.66 -8.37 -0.72
N GLN A 285 -23.49 -8.99 0.12
CA GLN A 285 -23.02 -9.57 1.38
C GLN A 285 -22.06 -10.74 1.13
N SER A 286 -22.42 -11.65 0.23
CA SER A 286 -21.62 -12.81 -0.15
C SER A 286 -20.31 -12.36 -0.80
N ARG A 287 -20.37 -11.35 -1.67
CA ARG A 287 -19.21 -10.76 -2.34
C ARG A 287 -18.23 -10.11 -1.38
N LEU A 288 -18.74 -9.35 -0.42
CA LEU A 288 -17.93 -8.81 0.67
C LEU A 288 -17.38 -9.92 1.57
N GLY A 289 -18.14 -10.98 1.84
CA GLY A 289 -17.67 -12.14 2.58
C GLY A 289 -16.50 -12.86 1.89
N CYS A 290 -16.55 -13.04 0.58
CA CYS A 290 -15.41 -13.54 -0.23
C CYS A 290 -14.20 -12.61 -0.11
N PHE A 291 -14.41 -11.32 -0.34
CA PHE A 291 -13.34 -10.33 -0.27
C PHE A 291 -12.67 -10.24 1.10
N VAL A 292 -13.44 -10.18 2.19
CA VAL A 292 -12.91 -10.12 3.56
C VAL A 292 -12.13 -11.40 3.89
N ARG A 293 -12.59 -12.57 3.44
CA ARG A 293 -11.80 -13.81 3.58
C ARG A 293 -10.44 -13.69 2.91
N THR A 294 -10.37 -13.14 1.69
CA THR A 294 -9.10 -12.88 1.00
C THR A 294 -8.20 -11.94 1.80
N ILE A 295 -8.74 -10.85 2.37
CA ILE A 295 -7.95 -9.95 3.24
C ILE A 295 -7.35 -10.70 4.43
N LEU A 296 -8.16 -11.53 5.11
CA LEU A 296 -7.67 -12.31 6.26
C LEU A 296 -6.62 -13.35 5.87
N GLU A 297 -6.72 -13.94 4.68
CA GLU A 297 -5.69 -14.86 4.17
C GLU A 297 -4.36 -14.13 3.93
N VAL A 298 -4.40 -12.91 3.41
CA VAL A 298 -3.20 -12.07 3.26
C VAL A 298 -2.64 -11.69 4.63
N GLN A 299 -3.50 -11.30 5.57
CA GLN A 299 -3.09 -10.98 6.94
C GLN A 299 -2.38 -12.17 7.60
N ALA A 300 -2.95 -13.38 7.50
CA ALA A 300 -2.34 -14.60 8.00
C ALA A 300 -1.02 -14.95 7.30
N LEU A 301 -0.88 -14.64 6.00
CA LEU A 301 0.39 -14.80 5.28
C LEU A 301 1.48 -13.88 5.86
N LEU A 302 1.16 -12.59 6.09
CA LEU A 302 2.10 -11.63 6.66
C LEU A 302 2.58 -12.06 8.05
N ASP A 303 1.66 -12.56 8.88
CA ASP A 303 1.95 -13.00 10.24
C ASP A 303 2.83 -14.26 10.27
N ARG A 304 2.63 -15.20 9.33
CA ARG A 304 3.51 -16.37 9.19
C ARG A 304 4.95 -15.98 8.85
N VAL A 305 5.13 -15.05 7.92
CA VAL A 305 6.46 -14.56 7.54
C VAL A 305 7.13 -13.86 8.73
N HIS A 306 6.36 -13.12 9.53
CA HIS A 306 6.85 -12.52 10.77
C HIS A 306 7.27 -13.58 11.80
N ALA A 307 6.46 -14.62 12.01
CA ALA A 307 6.77 -15.68 12.96
C ALA A 307 8.04 -16.48 12.57
N ASP A 308 8.18 -16.83 11.29
CA ASP A 308 9.33 -17.57 10.77
C ASP A 308 10.64 -16.79 10.95
N THR A 309 10.59 -15.48 10.73
CA THR A 309 11.76 -14.60 10.89
C THR A 309 12.16 -14.46 12.36
N ALA A 310 11.19 -14.29 13.28
CA ALA A 310 11.43 -14.27 14.71
C ALA A 310 12.02 -15.59 15.24
N SER A 311 11.54 -16.74 14.75
CA SER A 311 12.06 -18.07 15.09
C SER A 311 13.50 -18.25 14.60
N SER A 312 13.79 -17.88 13.35
CA SER A 312 15.15 -17.99 12.79
C SER A 312 16.18 -17.14 13.53
N TYR A 313 15.77 -15.95 14.01
CA TYR A 313 16.65 -15.05 14.76
C TYR A 313 16.98 -15.60 16.15
N ARG A 314 15.99 -16.24 16.81
CA ARG A 314 16.20 -16.93 18.10
C ARG A 314 17.14 -18.12 17.97
N ALA A 315 16.98 -18.94 16.92
CA ALA A 315 17.85 -20.08 16.64
C ALA A 315 19.31 -19.65 16.36
N ARG A 316 19.52 -18.59 15.57
CA ARG A 316 20.88 -18.08 15.32
C ARG A 316 21.53 -17.49 16.57
N LYS A 317 20.75 -16.91 17.49
CA LYS A 317 21.27 -16.42 18.77
C LYS A 317 21.68 -17.57 19.69
N SER A 318 20.95 -18.69 19.73
CA SER A 318 21.35 -19.86 20.51
C SER A 318 22.63 -20.50 19.96
N ASP A 319 22.78 -20.59 18.64
CA ASP A 319 23.97 -21.18 18.01
C ASP A 319 25.22 -20.30 18.21
N ALA A 320 25.07 -18.98 18.16
CA ALA A 320 26.16 -18.03 18.40
C ALA A 320 26.62 -18.00 19.87
N VAL A 321 25.76 -18.40 20.81
CA VAL A 321 26.12 -18.55 22.23
C VAL A 321 26.81 -19.89 22.48
N SER A 322 26.41 -20.98 21.82
CA SER A 322 27.08 -22.28 21.91
C SER A 322 28.46 -22.34 21.26
N LEU A 323 28.77 -21.43 20.32
CA LEU A 323 30.11 -21.31 19.72
C LEU A 323 31.09 -20.46 20.54
N ARG A 324 30.69 -19.97 21.73
CA ARG A 324 31.51 -19.17 22.65
C ARG A 324 31.78 -19.85 24.00
N THR A 325 31.46 -21.13 24.13
CA THR A 325 31.79 -22.01 25.26
C THR A 325 32.65 -23.15 24.78
#